data_AF-A0A814LQ81-F1
#
_entry.id   AF-A0A814LQ81-F1
#
_cell.length_a   1.000
_cell.length_b   1.000
_cell.length_c   1.000
_cell.angle_alpha   90.00
_cell.angle_beta   90.00
_cell.angle_gamma   90.00
#
_symmetry.space_group_name_H-M   'P 1'
#
loop_
_entity.id
_entity.type
_entity.pdbx_description
1 polymer ?
#
loop_
_entity_poly.entity_id
_entity_poly.type
_entity_poly.pdbx_seq_one_letter_code
_entity_poly.pdbx_strand_id
1 'polypeptide(L)'
;MLYFTADRFLSPLIGVHLKLSTDSLVGWKECFRGAYNISFDDQILTNTCKGNRLLVACRSTTDEKRLIVAGVGKRDDLFYTCSLNHCRAEFKNNIRFYHAKRQAWGFVGRPKDFVETYSIYNDRPYFGRSVGTFYTDPCDSSDQNSEYRLCWSLSSHASRDGGDRCGSSKNLHDTDSWERLIYQIA
;
A
#
# COMPACT_ATOMS: atom_id res chain seq x y z
N MET A 1 -34.08 -24.24 9.55
CA MET A 1 -32.68 -24.28 9.03
C MET A 1 -32.49 -23.01 8.20
N LEU A 2 -31.93 -21.97 8.81
CA LEU A 2 -31.74 -20.68 8.14
C LEU A 2 -30.46 -20.77 7.30
N TYR A 3 -30.62 -20.80 5.98
CA TYR A 3 -29.52 -20.63 5.05
C TYR A 3 -29.08 -19.17 5.11
N PHE A 4 -27.96 -18.89 5.78
CA PHE A 4 -27.24 -17.65 5.60
C PHE A 4 -26.63 -17.67 4.20
N THR A 5 -27.24 -16.97 3.25
CA THR A 5 -26.63 -16.75 1.94
C THR A 5 -25.36 -15.95 2.13
N ALA A 6 -24.26 -16.45 1.55
CA ALA A 6 -22.94 -15.86 1.61
C ALA A 6 -22.84 -14.60 0.71
N ASP A 7 -23.75 -13.64 0.87
CA ASP A 7 -23.75 -12.39 0.10
C ASP A 7 -23.01 -11.24 0.83
N ARG A 8 -22.19 -11.57 1.83
CA ARG A 8 -21.10 -10.67 2.28
C ARG A 8 -19.76 -10.99 1.62
N PHE A 9 -19.78 -11.66 0.47
CA PHE A 9 -18.63 -11.80 -0.42
C PHE A 9 -18.25 -10.43 -0.99
N LEU A 10 -17.44 -9.71 -0.22
CA LEU A 10 -16.46 -8.69 -0.58
C LEU A 10 -16.39 -8.34 -2.09
N SER A 11 -17.25 -7.44 -2.56
CA SER A 11 -17.02 -6.69 -3.80
C SER A 11 -17.30 -5.20 -3.57
N PRO A 12 -16.38 -4.27 -3.89
CA PRO A 12 -14.93 -4.42 -3.96
C PRO A 12 -14.29 -3.75 -2.74
N LEU A 13 -13.47 -4.49 -1.99
CA LEU A 13 -12.46 -3.90 -1.10
C LEU A 13 -11.54 -3.06 -1.99
N ILE A 14 -11.83 -1.80 -2.24
CA ILE A 14 -10.87 -0.85 -2.82
C ILE A 14 -10.61 0.18 -1.74
N GLY A 15 -9.35 0.55 -1.58
CA GLY A 15 -8.94 1.47 -0.53
C GLY A 15 -7.95 0.85 0.42
N VAL A 16 -7.76 1.53 1.54
CA VAL A 16 -6.89 1.09 2.63
C VAL A 16 -7.71 0.43 3.74
N HIS A 17 -7.15 -0.64 4.30
CA HIS A 17 -7.73 -1.44 5.36
C HIS A 17 -6.70 -1.63 6.47
N LEU A 18 -7.12 -1.44 7.71
CA LEU A 18 -6.29 -1.67 8.89
C LEU A 18 -6.68 -2.99 9.55
N LYS A 19 -5.71 -3.69 10.13
CA LYS A 19 -5.93 -4.89 10.97
C LYS A 19 -6.80 -5.96 10.28
N LEU A 20 -6.58 -6.16 8.97
CA LEU A 20 -7.35 -7.11 8.17
C LEU A 20 -6.94 -8.54 8.51
N SER A 21 -7.91 -9.40 8.81
CA SER A 21 -7.64 -10.83 9.06
C SER A 21 -7.41 -11.57 7.74
N THR A 22 -6.41 -12.44 7.69
CA THR A 22 -6.17 -13.31 6.52
C THR A 22 -7.35 -14.25 6.25
N ASP A 23 -8.11 -14.63 7.28
CA ASP A 23 -9.28 -15.50 7.14
C ASP A 23 -10.42 -14.80 6.37
N SER A 24 -10.40 -13.47 6.30
CA SER A 24 -11.34 -12.68 5.51
C SER A 24 -10.98 -12.61 4.02
N LEU A 25 -9.82 -13.11 3.61
CA LEU A 25 -9.32 -13.05 2.23
C LEU A 25 -9.87 -14.18 1.34
N VAL A 26 -11.10 -14.62 1.58
CA VAL A 26 -11.75 -15.66 0.77
C VAL A 26 -11.76 -15.25 -0.70
N GLY A 27 -11.24 -16.13 -1.56
CA GLY A 27 -11.12 -15.91 -3.01
C GLY A 27 -9.83 -15.21 -3.45
N TRP A 28 -9.08 -14.58 -2.54
CA TRP A 28 -7.77 -14.01 -2.85
C TRP A 28 -6.68 -15.10 -2.81
N LYS A 29 -5.76 -15.05 -3.76
CA LYS A 29 -4.59 -15.94 -3.83
C LYS A 29 -3.32 -15.15 -3.50
N GLU A 30 -2.55 -15.59 -2.52
CA GLU A 30 -1.20 -15.05 -2.28
C GLU A 30 -0.31 -15.31 -3.51
N CYS A 31 0.36 -14.28 -4.01
CA CYS A 31 1.26 -14.37 -5.16
C CYS A 31 2.68 -13.87 -4.85
N PHE A 32 2.87 -13.20 -3.70
CA PHE A 32 4.18 -12.81 -3.20
C PHE A 32 4.17 -12.78 -1.67
N ARG A 33 5.28 -13.24 -1.09
CA ARG A 33 5.67 -13.03 0.30
C ARG A 33 7.17 -12.80 0.34
N GLY A 34 7.62 -11.82 1.13
CA GLY A 34 9.04 -11.62 1.39
C GLY A 34 9.29 -10.82 2.66
N ALA A 35 10.29 -11.23 3.43
CA ALA A 35 10.74 -10.49 4.61
C ALA A 35 11.21 -9.08 4.23
N TYR A 36 11.13 -8.13 5.16
CA TYR A 36 11.48 -6.73 4.91
C TYR A 36 12.99 -6.53 4.64
N ASN A 37 13.85 -7.41 5.15
CA ASN A 37 15.31 -7.44 4.92
C ASN A 37 15.77 -8.06 3.59
N ILE A 38 14.85 -8.32 2.66
CA ILE A 38 15.17 -8.89 1.35
C ILE A 38 14.83 -7.85 0.27
N SER A 39 15.70 -7.66 -0.72
CA SER A 39 15.47 -6.75 -1.84
C SER A 39 14.10 -6.97 -2.50
N PHE A 40 13.39 -5.89 -2.89
CA PHE A 40 12.14 -5.99 -3.65
C PHE A 40 12.37 -5.79 -5.14
N ASP A 41 12.17 -6.83 -5.94
CA ASP A 41 12.10 -6.72 -7.40
C ASP A 41 10.64 -6.53 -7.84
N ASP A 42 10.32 -5.35 -8.36
CA ASP A 42 8.98 -4.99 -8.81
C ASP A 42 8.54 -5.73 -10.09
N GLN A 43 9.45 -6.45 -10.77
CA GLN A 43 9.07 -7.38 -11.83
C GLN A 43 8.12 -8.48 -11.35
N ILE A 44 8.05 -8.76 -10.04
CA ILE A 44 7.06 -9.69 -9.50
C ILE A 44 5.63 -9.28 -9.82
N LEU A 45 5.38 -7.97 -9.91
CA LEU A 45 4.08 -7.42 -10.26
C LEU A 45 3.70 -7.78 -11.69
N THR A 46 4.64 -7.90 -12.62
CA THR A 46 4.39 -8.27 -14.02
C THR A 46 4.50 -9.77 -14.28
N ASN A 47 5.34 -10.48 -13.53
CA ASN A 47 5.69 -11.87 -13.82
C ASN A 47 4.88 -12.90 -13.02
N THR A 48 4.50 -12.57 -11.77
CA THR A 48 3.87 -13.51 -10.84
C THR A 48 2.49 -13.04 -10.36
N CYS A 49 2.39 -11.80 -9.89
CA CYS A 49 1.17 -11.19 -9.38
C CYS A 49 0.36 -10.53 -10.50
N LYS A 50 -0.23 -11.33 -11.40
CA LYS A 50 -0.89 -10.91 -12.65
C LYS A 50 -2.40 -10.62 -12.54
N GLY A 51 -3.01 -10.75 -11.37
CA GLY A 51 -4.45 -10.51 -11.20
C GLY A 51 -4.89 -9.08 -11.55
N ASN A 52 -6.16 -8.93 -11.94
CA ASN A 52 -6.75 -7.64 -12.31
C ASN A 52 -6.93 -6.70 -11.10
N ARG A 53 -6.94 -7.27 -9.89
CA ARG A 53 -6.91 -6.53 -8.63
C ARG A 53 -5.86 -7.13 -7.71
N LEU A 54 -5.18 -6.25 -6.99
CA LEU A 54 -4.10 -6.61 -6.09
C LEU A 54 -4.40 -6.03 -4.70
N LEU A 55 -4.12 -6.83 -3.68
CA LEU A 55 -4.07 -6.43 -2.28
C LEU A 55 -2.59 -6.45 -1.88
N VAL A 56 -2.05 -5.30 -1.53
CA VAL A 56 -0.67 -5.10 -1.10
C VAL A 56 -0.68 -4.87 0.39
N ALA A 57 0.06 -5.66 1.15
CA ALA A 57 -0.04 -5.63 2.61
C ALA A 57 1.29 -5.90 3.30
N CYS A 58 1.28 -5.65 4.60
CA CYS A 58 2.38 -6.01 5.48
C CYS A 58 1.86 -6.51 6.84
N ARG A 59 2.68 -7.30 7.52
CA ARG A 59 2.40 -7.81 8.88
C ARG A 59 3.70 -8.06 9.64
N SER A 60 3.60 -8.28 10.95
CA SER A 60 4.69 -8.89 11.73
C SER A 60 4.72 -10.41 11.49
N THR A 61 5.91 -11.01 11.46
CA THR A 61 6.07 -12.47 11.40
C THR A 61 5.47 -13.20 12.60
N THR A 62 5.31 -12.51 13.74
CA THR A 62 4.72 -13.08 14.96
C THR A 62 3.19 -13.10 14.96
N ASP A 63 2.53 -12.47 13.99
CA ASP A 63 1.07 -12.43 13.85
C ASP A 63 0.65 -12.70 12.40
N GLU A 64 0.75 -13.98 12.02
CA GLU A 64 0.45 -14.40 10.65
C GLU A 64 -1.01 -14.16 10.24
N LYS A 65 -1.93 -14.07 11.20
CA LYS A 65 -3.36 -13.95 10.89
C LYS A 65 -3.84 -12.52 10.67
N ARG A 66 -2.99 -11.51 10.93
CA ARG A 66 -3.39 -10.11 10.89
C ARG A 66 -2.45 -9.26 10.04
N LEU A 67 -2.98 -8.78 8.93
CA LEU A 67 -2.36 -7.74 8.13
C LEU A 67 -2.52 -6.40 8.86
N ILE A 68 -1.41 -5.69 9.10
CA ILE A 68 -1.42 -4.43 9.85
C ILE A 68 -2.06 -3.33 9.02
N VAL A 69 -1.63 -3.21 7.77
CA VAL A 69 -2.24 -2.36 6.76
C VAL A 69 -2.25 -3.10 5.42
N ALA A 70 -3.35 -2.96 4.70
CA ALA A 70 -3.54 -3.54 3.37
C ALA A 70 -4.16 -2.48 2.45
N GLY A 71 -3.57 -2.29 1.28
CA GLY A 71 -4.07 -1.45 0.22
C GLY A 71 -4.60 -2.30 -0.92
N VAL A 72 -5.84 -2.06 -1.35
CA VAL A 72 -6.46 -2.80 -2.45
C VAL A 72 -6.80 -1.85 -3.60
N GLY A 73 -6.39 -2.24 -4.81
CA GLY A 73 -6.56 -1.43 -6.02
C GLY A 73 -6.76 -2.28 -7.27
N LYS A 74 -7.19 -1.62 -8.35
CA LYS A 74 -7.08 -2.20 -9.70
C LYS A 74 -5.61 -2.22 -10.10
N ARG A 75 -5.22 -3.22 -10.87
CA ARG A 75 -3.84 -3.38 -11.35
C ARG A 75 -3.26 -2.08 -11.92
N ASP A 76 -3.99 -1.39 -12.78
CA ASP A 76 -3.52 -0.15 -13.44
C ASP A 76 -3.26 1.00 -12.46
N ASP A 77 -3.95 1.03 -11.31
CA ASP A 77 -3.72 2.06 -10.29
C ASP A 77 -2.38 1.84 -9.55
N LEU A 78 -1.89 0.60 -9.47
CA LEU A 78 -0.66 0.24 -8.74
C LEU A 78 0.63 0.64 -9.47
N PHE A 79 0.54 0.90 -10.78
CA PHE A 79 1.67 1.27 -11.63
C PHE A 79 1.71 2.78 -11.95
N TYR A 80 0.99 3.61 -11.18
CA TYR A 80 1.10 5.06 -11.36
C TYR A 80 2.53 5.53 -11.08
N THR A 81 3.23 5.94 -12.14
CA THR A 81 4.61 6.42 -12.06
C THR A 81 4.65 7.91 -11.74
N CYS A 82 5.57 8.32 -10.89
CA CYS A 82 5.82 9.74 -10.61
C CYS A 82 7.30 10.11 -10.65
N SER A 83 7.54 11.43 -10.76
CA SER A 83 8.87 12.01 -10.70
C SER A 83 9.51 11.85 -9.31
N LEU A 84 10.84 11.81 -9.29
CA LEU A 84 11.65 11.76 -8.08
C LEU A 84 11.26 12.89 -7.12
N ASN A 85 11.27 12.61 -5.81
CA ASN A 85 11.09 13.53 -4.67
C ASN A 85 9.65 13.97 -4.34
N HIS A 86 8.72 14.01 -5.30
CA HIS A 86 7.32 14.33 -5.01
C HIS A 86 6.35 13.61 -5.94
N CYS A 87 5.49 12.80 -5.34
CA CYS A 87 4.46 12.08 -6.07
C CYS A 87 3.08 12.70 -5.79
N ARG A 88 2.43 13.21 -6.85
CA ARG A 88 1.05 13.70 -6.80
C ARG A 88 0.19 12.82 -7.70
N ALA A 89 -0.32 11.73 -7.16
CA ALA A 89 -1.46 11.03 -7.77
C ALA A 89 -2.76 11.55 -7.15
N GLU A 90 -3.92 11.19 -7.69
CA GLU A 90 -5.20 11.41 -7.01
C GLU A 90 -5.48 10.27 -6.03
N PHE A 91 -6.25 10.53 -4.98
CA PHE A 91 -6.80 9.45 -4.16
C PHE A 91 -7.99 8.83 -4.88
N LYS A 92 -7.98 7.51 -5.06
CA LYS A 92 -9.14 6.75 -5.54
C LYS A 92 -9.60 5.85 -4.40
N ASN A 93 -10.84 5.98 -3.95
CA ASN A 93 -11.37 5.18 -2.83
C ASN A 93 -10.48 5.24 -1.58
N ASN A 94 -9.99 6.43 -1.23
CA ASN A 94 -9.15 6.69 -0.04
C ASN A 94 -7.77 6.00 -0.04
N ILE A 95 -7.31 5.52 -1.20
CA ILE A 95 -5.93 5.06 -1.39
C ILE A 95 -5.29 5.73 -2.60
N ARG A 96 -3.97 5.86 -2.54
CA ARG A 96 -3.12 6.29 -3.64
C ARG A 96 -1.91 5.37 -3.67
N PHE A 97 -1.81 4.54 -4.70
CA PHE A 97 -0.60 3.79 -4.99
C PHE A 97 0.41 4.68 -5.71
N TYR A 98 1.67 4.32 -5.61
CA TYR A 98 2.74 5.02 -6.29
C TYR A 98 3.89 4.10 -6.67
N HIS A 99 4.53 4.44 -7.78
CA HIS A 99 5.78 3.86 -8.26
C HIS A 99 6.76 4.98 -8.58
N ALA A 100 7.73 5.20 -7.70
CA ALA A 100 8.84 6.11 -7.94
C ALA A 100 10.00 5.29 -8.50
N LYS A 101 10.21 5.39 -9.82
CA LYS A 101 11.20 4.60 -10.54
C LYS A 101 12.56 4.62 -9.82
N ARG A 102 13.11 3.42 -9.60
CA ARG A 102 14.41 3.19 -8.94
C ARG A 102 14.52 3.64 -7.49
N GLN A 103 13.40 3.94 -6.84
CA GLN A 103 13.39 4.36 -5.45
C GLN A 103 12.41 3.53 -4.62
N ALA A 104 11.12 3.76 -4.82
CA ALA A 104 10.11 3.31 -3.87
C ALA A 104 8.81 2.90 -4.55
N TRP A 105 8.13 1.95 -3.93
CA TRP A 105 6.79 1.53 -4.30
C TRP A 105 5.93 1.30 -3.06
N GLY A 106 4.65 1.62 -3.16
CA GLY A 106 3.75 1.46 -2.03
C GLY A 106 2.45 2.23 -2.20
N PHE A 107 1.87 2.62 -1.06
CA PHE A 107 0.67 3.45 -1.05
C PHE A 107 0.60 4.35 0.17
N VAL A 108 -0.12 5.46 -0.03
CA VAL A 108 -0.64 6.29 1.04
C VAL A 108 -2.16 6.19 1.05
N GLY A 109 -2.73 5.97 2.22
CA GLY A 109 -4.16 5.93 2.45
C GLY A 109 -4.64 7.08 3.34
N ARG A 110 -5.96 7.15 3.48
CA ARG A 110 -6.65 8.03 4.43
C ARG A 110 -7.86 7.30 5.03
N PRO A 111 -8.36 7.73 6.19
CA PRO A 111 -9.62 7.21 6.74
C PRO A 111 -10.75 7.27 5.72
N LYS A 112 -11.74 6.36 5.83
CA LYS A 112 -12.83 6.28 4.84
C LYS A 112 -13.72 7.52 4.82
N ASP A 113 -13.85 8.14 5.97
CA ASP A 113 -14.58 9.35 6.30
C ASP A 113 -13.72 10.62 6.18
N PHE A 114 -12.54 10.52 5.58
CA PHE A 114 -11.68 11.68 5.35
C PHE A 114 -12.35 12.68 4.40
N VAL A 115 -12.73 13.84 4.93
CA VAL A 115 -13.20 14.98 4.14
C VAL A 115 -12.00 15.84 3.79
N GLU A 116 -11.73 15.96 2.49
CA GLU A 116 -10.71 16.86 1.99
C GLU A 116 -11.18 18.29 2.14
N THR A 117 -10.59 19.03 3.08
CA THR A 117 -10.84 20.46 3.21
C THR A 117 -10.33 21.16 1.96
N TYR A 118 -11.28 21.59 1.12
CA TYR A 118 -11.05 22.47 0.00
C TYR A 118 -10.78 23.88 0.52
N SER A 119 -9.62 24.42 0.18
CA SER A 119 -9.29 25.83 0.42
C SER A 119 -8.94 26.46 -0.92
N ILE A 120 -9.10 27.79 -1.04
CA ILE A 120 -8.60 28.56 -2.18
C ILE A 120 -7.49 29.44 -1.63
N TYR A 121 -6.29 29.35 -2.21
CA TYR A 121 -5.16 30.22 -1.88
C TYR A 121 -4.64 30.86 -3.17
N ASN A 122 -4.66 32.19 -3.25
CA ASN A 122 -4.30 32.98 -4.45
C ASN A 122 -5.04 32.52 -5.72
N ASP A 123 -6.37 32.43 -5.66
CA ASP A 123 -7.25 31.99 -6.76
C ASP A 123 -6.90 30.62 -7.38
N ARG A 124 -6.12 29.81 -6.65
CA ARG A 124 -5.85 28.42 -7.00
C ARG A 124 -6.57 27.52 -6.03
N PRO A 125 -7.29 26.49 -6.51
CA PRO A 125 -7.80 25.45 -5.64
C PRO A 125 -6.62 24.81 -4.90
N TYR A 126 -6.61 25.02 -3.59
CA TYR A 126 -5.67 24.47 -2.65
C TYR A 126 -6.37 23.30 -1.95
N PHE A 127 -6.24 22.13 -2.56
CA PHE A 127 -6.45 20.88 -1.84
C PHE A 127 -5.42 20.86 -0.70
N GLY A 128 -5.88 20.90 0.55
CA GLY A 128 -5.03 21.02 1.74
C GLY A 128 -3.76 20.17 1.59
N ARG A 129 -2.61 20.84 1.45
CA ARG A 129 -1.30 20.29 1.01
C ARG A 129 -0.67 19.25 1.94
N SER A 130 -1.43 18.69 2.87
CA SER A 130 -0.91 17.97 4.03
C SER A 130 -1.50 16.56 4.18
N VAL A 131 -2.07 16.00 3.11
CA VAL A 131 -2.61 14.63 3.16
C VAL A 131 -2.09 13.86 1.96
N GLY A 132 -1.04 13.08 2.17
CA GLY A 132 -0.49 12.20 1.15
C GLY A 132 0.72 12.74 0.38
N THR A 133 1.40 13.77 0.90
CA THR A 133 2.81 13.95 0.54
C THR A 133 3.58 12.79 1.16
N PHE A 134 4.32 12.07 0.33
CA PHE A 134 5.32 11.11 0.76
C PHE A 134 6.61 11.42 0.03
N TYR A 135 7.71 11.16 0.71
CA TYR A 135 9.05 11.28 0.17
C TYR A 135 9.44 9.92 -0.41
N THR A 136 10.10 9.94 -1.56
CA THR A 136 10.57 8.70 -2.22
C THR A 136 11.98 8.32 -1.75
N ASP A 137 12.66 9.23 -1.05
CA ASP A 137 14.00 9.04 -0.49
C ASP A 137 14.16 9.89 0.80
N PRO A 138 14.21 9.27 2.00
CA PRO A 138 13.96 7.86 2.27
C PRO A 138 12.48 7.49 2.01
N CYS A 139 12.22 6.21 1.72
CA CYS A 139 10.89 5.65 1.43
C CYS A 139 9.87 6.04 2.52
N ASP A 140 9.02 7.02 2.20
CA ASP A 140 7.90 7.51 3.00
C ASP A 140 8.21 7.83 4.47
N SER A 141 8.94 8.94 4.69
CA SER A 141 9.27 9.47 6.02
C SER A 141 8.16 10.26 6.73
N SER A 142 7.00 10.47 6.09
CA SER A 142 5.94 11.34 6.63
C SER A 142 5.12 10.67 7.74
N ASP A 143 4.77 11.40 8.80
CA ASP A 143 3.94 10.89 9.89
C ASP A 143 2.43 11.17 9.73
N GLN A 144 2.04 11.88 8.68
CA GLN A 144 0.63 12.16 8.40
C GLN A 144 -0.13 10.87 8.06
N ASN A 145 -1.22 10.55 8.75
CA ASN A 145 -1.98 9.31 8.53
C ASN A 145 -1.10 8.06 8.58
N SER A 146 -0.18 8.02 9.55
CA SER A 146 0.93 7.07 9.55
C SER A 146 0.48 5.61 9.44
N GLU A 147 -0.62 5.26 10.08
CA GLU A 147 -1.20 3.91 10.08
C GLU A 147 -1.72 3.43 8.71
N TYR A 148 -1.99 4.35 7.78
CA TYR A 148 -2.56 4.06 6.46
C TYR A 148 -1.51 3.96 5.34
N ARG A 149 -0.25 3.73 5.67
CA ARG A 149 0.87 3.84 4.73
C ARG A 149 1.70 2.57 4.65
N LEU A 150 2.22 2.30 3.46
CA LEU A 150 3.14 1.20 3.20
C LEU A 150 4.16 1.66 2.16
N CYS A 151 5.43 1.37 2.39
CA CYS A 151 6.52 1.78 1.50
C CYS A 151 7.60 0.70 1.48
N TRP A 152 7.97 0.26 0.27
CA TRP A 152 9.07 -0.65 0.00
C TRP A 152 10.07 0.02 -0.93
N SER A 153 11.35 -0.04 -0.59
CA SER A 153 12.44 0.38 -1.47
C SER A 153 12.68 -0.68 -2.53
N LEU A 154 12.79 -0.24 -3.79
CA LEU A 154 13.05 -1.12 -4.93
C LEU A 154 14.51 -1.58 -4.93
N SER A 155 14.78 -2.78 -5.46
CA SER A 155 16.14 -3.34 -5.61
C SER A 155 17.08 -2.47 -6.45
N SER A 156 16.55 -1.55 -7.25
CA SER A 156 17.32 -0.60 -8.06
C SER A 156 17.70 0.69 -7.30
N HIS A 157 17.35 0.80 -6.02
CA HIS A 157 17.72 1.90 -5.16
C HIS A 157 19.14 1.69 -4.58
N ALA A 158 19.97 2.72 -4.64
CA ALA A 158 21.43 2.58 -4.47
C ALA A 158 21.90 2.34 -3.03
N SER A 159 21.09 2.64 -2.02
CA SER A 159 21.53 2.65 -0.61
C SER A 159 20.62 1.87 0.34
N ARG A 160 19.44 1.44 -0.12
CA ARG A 160 18.44 0.71 0.66
C ARG A 160 17.58 -0.11 -0.27
N ASP A 161 17.41 -1.39 0.00
CA ASP A 161 16.44 -2.24 -0.65
C ASP A 161 15.60 -2.99 0.39
N GLY A 162 14.40 -3.41 0.02
CA GLY A 162 13.52 -4.11 0.96
C GLY A 162 12.28 -3.33 1.37
N GLY A 163 11.74 -3.62 2.55
CA GLY A 163 10.57 -2.91 3.07
C GLY A 163 10.98 -1.81 4.05
N ASP A 164 10.45 -0.59 3.94
CA ASP A 164 10.79 0.49 4.87
C ASP A 164 9.70 0.78 5.88
N ARG A 165 8.44 0.53 5.50
CA ARG A 165 7.28 0.94 6.28
C ARG A 165 6.14 -0.08 6.26
N CYS A 166 5.52 -0.25 7.43
CA CYS A 166 4.27 -0.97 7.62
C CYS A 166 3.37 -0.21 8.59
N GLY A 167 2.42 0.57 8.07
CA GLY A 167 1.61 1.48 8.87
C GLY A 167 2.49 2.49 9.62
N SER A 168 2.27 2.62 10.92
CA SER A 168 3.06 3.53 11.77
C SER A 168 4.49 3.05 12.06
N SER A 169 4.82 1.80 11.75
CA SER A 169 6.18 1.26 11.90
C SER A 169 7.07 1.65 10.72
N LYS A 170 8.22 2.27 11.00
CA LYS A 170 9.20 2.78 10.02
C LYS A 170 10.59 2.18 10.25
N ASN A 171 11.51 2.38 9.31
CA ASN A 171 12.91 1.90 9.36
C ASN A 171 13.00 0.37 9.47
N LEU A 172 12.20 -0.32 8.66
CA LEU A 172 12.06 -1.77 8.72
C LEU A 172 12.98 -2.52 7.73
N HIS A 173 13.84 -1.84 6.96
CA HIS A 173 14.57 -2.42 5.81
C HIS A 173 15.61 -3.48 6.16
N ASP A 174 16.04 -3.59 7.42
CA ASP A 174 17.04 -4.57 7.84
C ASP A 174 16.46 -5.67 8.76
N THR A 175 15.12 -5.77 8.87
CA THR A 175 14.49 -6.74 9.77
C THR A 175 13.72 -7.86 9.05
N ASP A 176 13.83 -9.06 9.60
CA ASP A 176 13.04 -10.25 9.26
C ASP A 176 11.79 -10.40 10.12
N SER A 177 11.55 -9.52 11.10
CA SER A 177 10.37 -9.53 11.97
C SER A 177 9.09 -8.99 11.30
N TRP A 178 9.20 -8.60 10.03
CA TRP A 178 8.14 -8.04 9.20
C TRP A 178 8.15 -8.66 7.81
N GLU A 179 6.96 -8.85 7.25
CA GLU A 179 6.75 -9.43 5.93
C GLU A 179 5.90 -8.52 5.04
N ARG A 180 6.24 -8.55 3.76
CA ARG A 180 5.54 -7.93 2.64
C ARG A 180 4.73 -9.02 1.95
N LEU A 181 3.47 -8.74 1.67
CA LEU A 181 2.57 -9.70 1.05
C LEU A 181 1.83 -9.05 -0.11
N ILE A 182 1.62 -9.81 -1.19
CA ILE A 182 0.69 -9.44 -2.25
C ILE A 182 -0.26 -10.60 -2.48
N TYR A 183 -1.55 -10.28 -2.48
CA TYR A 183 -2.62 -11.18 -2.88
C TYR A 183 -3.27 -10.66 -4.17
N GLN A 184 -3.85 -11.57 -4.93
CA GLN A 184 -4.49 -11.26 -6.21
C GLN A 184 -5.83 -11.97 -6.37
N ILE A 185 -6.69 -11.38 -7.19
CA ILE A 185 -7.85 -12.04 -7.81
C ILE A 185 -7.79 -11.84 -9.32
N ALA A 186 -8.29 -12.84 -10.06
CA ALA A 186 -8.34 -12.80 -11.52
C ALA A 186 -9.29 -11.70 -12.02
#